data_AF-G6YCE3-F1
#
_entry.id   AF-G6YCE3-F1
#
_cell.length_a   1.000
_cell.length_b   1.000
_cell.length_c   1.000
_cell.angle_alpha   90.00
_cell.angle_beta   90.00
_cell.angle_gamma   90.00
#
_symmetry.space_group_name_H-M   'P 1'
#
loop_
_entity.id
_entity.type
_entity.pdbx_description
1 polymer ?
#
loop_
_entity_poly.entity_id
_entity_poly.type
_entity_poly.pdbx_seq_one_letter_code
_entity_poly.pdbx_strand_id
1 'polypeptide(L)'
;MGTDLTPAPEVTILKSEMEAAAARVAERAMNTTIDGVSGVVGDLFGGLFGDGLKQWRTRRLIDTLIKTKDHLEAAGIPIENAKSLPMGELYAIFEGCSKQEDISLTEMWSALLANAMNPTNDKYIDPSFSRILGNLSGLDAAILKYINDYTRKNDDLAATQREILNKAQTDRQSKSDKSFHQMIDENDKSFSEWAANELQSRFNAFSEENISYSISNLLRMGLIYPPEYTIPENLIQVGIQKKPRNENELVADDRRLRAYLRAMNDQAGAAIEKKSTLQSLVTIVRPNWPMIQRNSTIQPAYSLSGLAIRFLLACSP
;
A
#
# COMPACT_ATOMS: atom_id res chain seq x y z
N MET A 1 -11.20 23.40 59.11
CA MET A 1 -10.79 23.80 57.75
C MET A 1 -10.79 22.56 56.89
N GLY A 2 -11.93 22.26 56.25
CA GLY A 2 -12.05 21.17 55.27
C GLY A 2 -12.06 21.80 53.89
N THR A 3 -11.12 21.39 53.04
CA THR A 3 -11.04 21.81 51.64
C THR A 3 -11.90 20.84 50.82
N ASP A 4 -13.10 21.28 50.43
CA ASP A 4 -13.89 20.61 49.41
C ASP A 4 -13.19 20.78 48.05
N LEU A 5 -12.72 19.66 47.50
CA LEU A 5 -12.27 19.58 46.11
C LEU A 5 -13.52 19.46 45.24
N THR A 6 -13.92 20.55 44.58
CA THR A 6 -14.84 20.51 43.45
C THR A 6 -14.24 19.65 42.32
N PRO A 7 -14.94 18.61 41.83
CA PRO A 7 -14.48 17.87 40.66
C PRO A 7 -14.59 18.78 39.43
N ALA A 8 -13.54 18.81 38.60
CA ALA A 8 -13.55 19.53 37.34
C ALA A 8 -14.66 18.99 36.42
N PRO A 9 -15.45 19.84 35.75
CA PRO A 9 -16.39 19.42 34.73
C PRO A 9 -15.60 19.20 33.43
N GLU A 10 -15.08 18.01 33.22
CA GLU A 10 -14.28 17.69 32.03
C GLU A 10 -14.70 16.31 31.51
N VAL A 11 -14.83 16.18 30.17
CA VAL A 11 -15.00 14.93 29.38
C VAL A 11 -16.42 14.53 28.88
N THR A 12 -17.54 15.08 29.36
CA THR A 12 -18.87 14.68 28.83
C THR A 12 -19.23 15.30 27.47
N ILE A 13 -18.84 16.55 27.22
CA ILE A 13 -19.25 17.29 26.01
C ILE A 13 -18.49 16.77 24.77
N LEU A 14 -17.19 16.53 24.87
CA LEU A 14 -16.37 16.06 23.73
C LEU A 14 -16.80 14.67 23.24
N LYS A 15 -17.17 13.76 24.15
CA LYS A 15 -17.72 12.45 23.79
C LYS A 15 -19.03 12.58 23.02
N SER A 16 -19.89 13.51 23.42
CA SER A 16 -21.17 13.73 22.75
C SER A 16 -21.02 14.26 21.31
N GLU A 17 -20.01 15.12 21.05
CA GLU A 17 -19.74 15.63 19.70
C GLU A 17 -19.15 14.55 18.78
N MET A 18 -18.22 13.76 19.30
CA MET A 18 -17.62 12.62 18.61
C MET A 18 -18.66 11.54 18.27
N GLU A 19 -19.52 11.20 19.23
CA GLU A 19 -20.63 10.27 19.05
C GLU A 19 -21.64 10.83 18.04
N ALA A 20 -21.96 12.13 18.08
CA ALA A 20 -22.83 12.77 17.09
C ALA A 20 -22.23 12.82 15.69
N ALA A 21 -20.91 12.98 15.56
CA ALA A 21 -20.21 12.90 14.29
C ALA A 21 -20.28 11.47 13.72
N ALA A 22 -19.96 10.46 14.53
CA ALA A 22 -20.07 9.06 14.14
C ALA A 22 -21.51 8.65 13.77
N ALA A 23 -22.50 9.10 14.55
CA ALA A 23 -23.92 8.85 14.27
C ALA A 23 -24.33 9.40 12.91
N ARG A 24 -23.93 10.64 12.58
CA ARG A 24 -24.21 11.24 11.26
C ARG A 24 -23.62 10.45 10.10
N VAL A 25 -22.40 9.93 10.25
CA VAL A 25 -21.78 9.07 9.24
C VAL A 25 -22.57 7.76 9.09
N ALA A 26 -22.92 7.12 10.20
CA ALA A 26 -23.69 5.89 10.20
C ALA A 26 -25.09 6.07 9.57
N GLU A 27 -25.82 7.11 9.97
CA GLU A 27 -27.14 7.47 9.40
C GLU A 27 -27.05 7.66 7.89
N ARG A 28 -26.05 8.43 7.44
CA ARG A 28 -25.89 8.67 6.00
C ARG A 28 -25.58 7.40 5.23
N ALA A 29 -24.72 6.55 5.78
CA ALA A 29 -24.35 5.28 5.19
C ALA A 29 -25.56 4.32 5.10
N MET A 30 -26.47 4.34 6.08
CA MET A 30 -27.68 3.51 6.15
C MET A 30 -28.86 4.04 5.31
N ASN A 31 -28.80 5.27 4.82
CA ASN A 31 -29.94 5.96 4.19
C ASN A 31 -31.19 6.05 5.10
N THR A 32 -31.00 6.10 6.42
CA THR A 32 -32.10 6.17 7.39
C THR A 32 -32.31 7.61 7.85
N THR A 33 -33.57 8.05 7.92
CA THR A 33 -33.95 9.36 8.47
C THR A 33 -34.13 9.29 9.98
N ILE A 34 -33.84 10.39 10.67
CA ILE A 34 -33.78 10.59 12.13
C ILE A 34 -34.96 9.95 12.93
N ASP A 35 -36.17 9.83 12.37
CA ASP A 35 -37.33 9.25 13.09
C ASP A 35 -37.31 7.71 13.22
N GLY A 36 -36.55 6.99 12.37
CA GLY A 36 -36.34 5.53 12.48
C GLY A 36 -35.03 5.14 13.19
N VAL A 37 -34.21 6.14 13.52
CA VAL A 37 -32.80 6.01 13.93
C VAL A 37 -32.65 5.68 15.41
N SER A 38 -33.54 6.16 16.29
CA SER A 38 -33.44 5.90 17.73
C SER A 38 -33.42 4.40 18.07
N GLY A 39 -34.04 3.55 17.26
CA GLY A 39 -34.03 2.10 17.42
C GLY A 39 -32.73 1.45 16.94
N VAL A 40 -32.29 1.73 15.70
CA VAL A 40 -31.10 1.08 15.11
C VAL A 40 -29.79 1.64 15.68
N VAL A 41 -29.69 2.95 15.85
CA VAL A 41 -28.56 3.60 16.55
C VAL A 41 -28.66 3.34 18.06
N GLY A 42 -29.87 3.22 18.62
CA GLY A 42 -30.06 2.74 20.00
C GLY A 42 -29.67 1.28 20.20
N ASP A 43 -29.80 0.41 19.20
CA ASP A 43 -29.39 -0.99 19.28
C ASP A 43 -27.88 -1.15 18.98
N LEU A 44 -27.32 -0.35 18.06
CA LEU A 44 -25.89 -0.30 17.75
C LEU A 44 -25.05 0.37 18.85
N PHE A 45 -25.57 1.45 19.44
CA PHE A 45 -24.86 2.30 20.40
C PHE A 45 -25.49 2.32 21.80
N GLY A 46 -26.72 1.87 22.01
CA GLY A 46 -27.45 1.95 23.29
C GLY A 46 -27.50 0.64 24.10
N GLY A 47 -26.93 -0.47 23.60
CA GLY A 47 -26.71 -1.71 24.36
C GLY A 47 -25.64 -1.62 25.47
N LEU A 48 -25.46 -0.44 26.07
CA LEU A 48 -24.27 -0.01 26.82
C LEU A 48 -24.21 -0.46 28.29
N PHE A 49 -25.18 -1.18 28.83
CA PHE A 49 -25.16 -1.60 30.23
C PHE A 49 -25.17 -3.12 30.37
N GLY A 50 -23.97 -3.73 30.47
CA GLY A 50 -23.82 -5.10 30.97
C GLY A 50 -22.66 -5.91 30.39
N ASP A 51 -22.15 -5.57 29.20
CA ASP A 51 -21.12 -6.37 28.51
C ASP A 51 -19.95 -5.49 28.07
N GLY A 52 -18.81 -5.61 28.77
CA GLY A 52 -17.60 -4.84 28.48
C GLY A 52 -17.08 -5.04 27.05
N LEU A 53 -17.35 -6.20 26.44
CA LEU A 53 -17.00 -6.46 25.04
C LEU A 53 -17.83 -5.62 24.08
N LYS A 54 -19.13 -5.44 24.35
CA LYS A 54 -20.00 -4.58 23.51
C LYS A 54 -19.54 -3.13 23.55
N GLN A 55 -19.28 -2.60 24.75
CA GLN A 55 -18.78 -1.22 24.90
C GLN A 55 -17.47 -1.00 24.12
N TRP A 56 -16.56 -1.96 24.21
CA TRP A 56 -15.29 -1.91 23.49
C TRP A 56 -15.49 -1.89 21.97
N ARG A 57 -16.33 -2.78 21.43
CA ARG A 57 -16.65 -2.83 19.99
C ARG A 57 -17.31 -1.55 19.48
N THR A 58 -18.26 -1.02 20.24
CA THR A 58 -18.94 0.23 19.90
C THR A 58 -17.96 1.39 19.85
N ARG A 59 -17.04 1.51 20.83
CA ARG A 59 -16.01 2.56 20.80
C ARG A 59 -15.13 2.45 19.55
N ARG A 60 -14.69 1.25 19.17
CA ARG A 60 -13.88 1.04 17.95
C ARG A 60 -14.63 1.43 16.68
N LEU A 61 -15.91 1.12 16.61
CA LEU A 61 -16.75 1.56 15.50
C LEU A 61 -16.84 3.09 15.46
N ILE A 62 -17.11 3.75 16.59
CA ILE A 62 -17.15 5.23 16.70
C ILE A 62 -15.85 5.83 16.17
N ASP A 63 -14.70 5.36 16.67
CA ASP A 63 -13.39 5.88 16.27
C ASP A 63 -13.18 5.75 14.75
N THR A 64 -13.61 4.64 14.16
CA THR A 64 -13.50 4.40 12.71
C THR A 64 -14.44 5.32 11.91
N LEU A 65 -15.66 5.56 12.39
CA LEU A 65 -16.62 6.45 11.75
C LEU A 65 -16.17 7.92 11.80
N ILE A 66 -15.52 8.34 12.89
CA ILE A 66 -14.93 9.68 12.99
C ILE A 66 -13.84 9.85 11.95
N LYS A 67 -12.91 8.90 11.85
CA LYS A 67 -11.89 8.93 10.78
C LYS A 67 -12.49 8.91 9.38
N THR A 68 -13.58 8.18 9.19
CA THR A 68 -14.32 8.17 7.92
C THR A 68 -14.82 9.56 7.56
N LYS A 69 -15.37 10.30 8.54
CA LYS A 69 -15.74 11.72 8.36
C LYS A 69 -14.54 12.55 7.96
N ASP A 70 -13.41 12.39 8.65
CA ASP A 70 -12.19 13.16 8.38
C ASP A 70 -11.68 12.91 6.95
N HIS A 71 -11.74 11.67 6.45
CA HIS A 71 -11.42 11.35 5.05
C HIS A 71 -12.39 12.00 4.06
N LEU A 72 -13.69 12.00 4.34
CA LEU A 72 -14.69 12.66 3.49
C LEU A 72 -14.44 14.18 3.45
N GLU A 73 -14.16 14.79 4.59
CA GLU A 73 -13.82 16.22 4.68
C GLU A 73 -12.53 16.56 3.93
N ALA A 74 -11.49 15.73 4.08
CA ALA A 74 -10.24 15.88 3.34
C ALA A 74 -10.42 15.75 1.82
N ALA A 75 -11.38 14.93 1.38
CA ALA A 75 -11.76 14.79 -0.02
C ALA A 75 -12.71 15.90 -0.51
N GLY A 76 -13.09 16.87 0.35
CA GLY A 76 -14.00 17.95 0.01
C GLY A 76 -15.46 17.51 -0.13
N ILE A 77 -15.83 16.38 0.47
CA ILE A 77 -17.17 15.78 0.40
C ILE A 77 -17.87 16.03 1.74
N PRO A 78 -18.83 16.97 1.81
CA PRO A 78 -19.61 17.13 3.01
C PRO A 78 -20.47 15.88 3.24
N ILE A 79 -20.67 15.51 4.51
CA ILE A 79 -21.36 14.26 4.86
C ILE A 79 -22.77 14.18 4.28
N GLU A 80 -23.46 15.32 4.10
CA GLU A 80 -24.80 15.36 3.50
C GLU A 80 -24.79 14.82 2.06
N ASN A 81 -23.70 15.05 1.32
CA ASN A 81 -23.55 14.64 -0.08
C ASN A 81 -23.00 13.21 -0.23
N ALA A 82 -22.52 12.59 0.84
CA ALA A 82 -21.97 11.23 0.78
C ALA A 82 -23.06 10.22 0.44
N LYS A 83 -22.85 9.28 -0.49
CA LYS A 83 -23.88 8.28 -0.85
C LYS A 83 -24.05 7.21 0.22
N SER A 84 -25.24 6.65 0.31
CA SER A 84 -25.52 5.49 1.16
C SER A 84 -25.00 4.19 0.55
N LEU A 85 -24.75 3.18 1.38
CA LEU A 85 -24.26 1.89 0.95
C LEU A 85 -25.35 0.82 0.95
N PRO A 86 -25.24 -0.22 0.10
CA PRO A 86 -26.04 -1.42 0.22
C PRO A 86 -25.87 -2.04 1.62
N MET A 87 -26.97 -2.44 2.24
CA MET A 87 -26.99 -2.85 3.64
C MET A 87 -26.02 -4.01 3.96
N GLY A 88 -25.87 -4.97 3.04
CA GLY A 88 -24.93 -6.09 3.22
C GLY A 88 -23.45 -5.66 3.25
N GLU A 89 -23.07 -4.70 2.42
CA GLU A 89 -21.71 -4.14 2.40
C GLU A 89 -21.45 -3.32 3.66
N LEU A 90 -22.43 -2.51 4.06
CA LEU A 90 -22.35 -1.71 5.27
C LEU A 90 -22.17 -2.57 6.52
N TYR A 91 -22.95 -3.64 6.68
CA TYR A 91 -22.82 -4.56 7.81
C TYR A 91 -21.44 -5.23 7.83
N ALA A 92 -20.93 -5.67 6.69
CA ALA A 92 -19.60 -6.28 6.62
C ALA A 92 -18.50 -5.30 7.04
N ILE A 93 -18.61 -4.03 6.63
CA ILE A 93 -17.67 -2.98 7.06
C ILE A 93 -17.80 -2.71 8.55
N PHE A 94 -19.01 -2.47 9.06
CA PHE A 94 -19.23 -2.12 10.47
C PHE A 94 -18.78 -3.25 11.41
N GLU A 95 -19.08 -4.49 11.04
CA GLU A 95 -18.63 -5.66 11.79
C GLU A 95 -17.10 -5.74 11.83
N GLY A 96 -16.43 -5.50 10.69
CA GLY A 96 -14.97 -5.45 10.59
C GLY A 96 -14.36 -4.34 11.45
N CYS A 97 -14.83 -3.10 11.30
CA CYS A 97 -14.39 -1.94 12.08
C CYS A 97 -14.52 -2.18 13.59
N SER A 98 -15.63 -2.77 14.02
CA SER A 98 -15.91 -3.00 15.45
C SER A 98 -14.96 -3.99 16.13
N LYS A 99 -14.29 -4.85 15.35
CA LYS A 99 -13.36 -5.87 15.84
C LYS A 99 -11.89 -5.47 15.70
N GLN A 100 -11.62 -4.36 15.02
CA GLN A 100 -10.26 -4.00 14.63
C GLN A 100 -9.49 -3.30 15.75
N GLU A 101 -8.32 -3.83 16.08
CA GLU A 101 -7.41 -3.28 17.10
C GLU A 101 -6.22 -2.52 16.50
N ASP A 102 -5.73 -3.01 15.37
CA ASP A 102 -4.58 -2.42 14.70
C ASP A 102 -4.95 -1.07 14.05
N ILE A 103 -4.23 -0.03 14.43
CA ILE A 103 -4.46 1.36 14.00
C ILE A 103 -4.34 1.51 12.48
N SER A 104 -3.41 0.77 11.85
CA SER A 104 -3.18 0.86 10.41
C SER A 104 -4.34 0.26 9.62
N LEU A 105 -4.95 -0.81 10.13
CA LEU A 105 -6.14 -1.42 9.55
C LEU A 105 -7.39 -0.58 9.82
N THR A 106 -7.52 0.04 11.01
CA THR A 106 -8.59 1.01 11.28
C THR A 106 -8.59 2.14 10.25
N GLU A 107 -7.41 2.65 9.89
CA GLU A 107 -7.27 3.68 8.85
C GLU A 107 -7.71 3.18 7.46
N MET A 108 -7.37 1.92 7.13
CA MET A 108 -7.80 1.32 5.86
C MET A 108 -9.32 1.10 5.82
N TRP A 109 -9.93 0.76 6.96
CA TRP A 109 -11.38 0.62 7.09
C TRP A 109 -12.10 1.96 6.94
N SER A 110 -11.59 3.02 7.57
CA SER A 110 -12.16 4.36 7.44
C SER A 110 -12.04 4.90 6.03
N ALA A 111 -10.89 4.70 5.37
CA ALA A 111 -10.70 5.09 3.98
C ALA A 111 -11.60 4.27 3.03
N LEU A 112 -11.74 2.96 3.25
CA LEU A 112 -12.64 2.11 2.47
C LEU A 112 -14.09 2.61 2.57
N LEU A 113 -14.56 2.89 3.78
CA LEU A 113 -15.91 3.40 4.01
C LEU A 113 -16.11 4.78 3.36
N ALA A 114 -15.16 5.69 3.51
CA ALA A 114 -15.24 7.03 2.94
C ALA A 114 -15.28 6.98 1.40
N ASN A 115 -14.42 6.17 0.78
CA ASN A 115 -14.41 5.99 -0.67
C ASN A 115 -15.67 5.29 -1.18
N ALA A 116 -16.24 4.37 -0.40
CA ALA A 116 -17.50 3.72 -0.72
C ALA A 116 -18.66 4.73 -0.66
N MET A 117 -18.62 5.67 0.28
CA MET A 117 -19.61 6.73 0.43
C MET A 117 -19.34 7.93 -0.50
N ASN A 118 -18.27 7.94 -1.29
CA ASN A 118 -17.97 9.04 -2.19
C ASN A 118 -18.91 9.02 -3.42
N PRO A 119 -19.71 10.08 -3.65
CA PRO A 119 -20.64 10.15 -4.80
C PRO A 119 -19.93 10.36 -6.14
N THR A 120 -18.73 10.95 -6.15
CA THR A 120 -17.93 11.20 -7.38
C THR A 120 -17.03 10.03 -7.73
N ASN A 121 -16.91 9.05 -6.81
CA ASN A 121 -16.14 7.85 -7.07
C ASN A 121 -16.95 6.90 -7.96
N ASP A 122 -16.74 7.04 -9.27
CA ASP A 122 -17.28 6.15 -10.31
C ASP A 122 -16.62 4.76 -10.28
N LYS A 123 -15.52 4.60 -9.55
CA LYS A 123 -14.85 3.30 -9.43
C LYS A 123 -15.69 2.39 -8.56
N TYR A 124 -16.12 1.29 -9.16
CA TYR A 124 -16.77 0.19 -8.45
C TYR A 124 -15.86 -0.31 -7.32
N ILE A 125 -16.30 -0.17 -6.08
CA ILE A 125 -15.65 -0.81 -4.93
C ILE A 125 -16.11 -2.26 -4.91
N ASP A 126 -15.15 -3.17 -4.96
CA ASP A 126 -15.45 -4.59 -4.97
C ASP A 126 -15.95 -5.00 -3.57
N PRO A 127 -17.16 -5.59 -3.45
CA PRO A 127 -17.70 -6.05 -2.16
C PRO A 127 -16.79 -7.02 -1.41
N SER A 128 -15.85 -7.69 -2.11
CA SER A 128 -14.85 -8.56 -1.50
C SER A 128 -13.79 -7.82 -0.68
N PHE A 129 -13.63 -6.49 -0.83
CA PHE A 129 -12.60 -5.71 -0.14
C PHE A 129 -12.78 -5.69 1.37
N SER A 130 -14.01 -5.64 1.88
CA SER A 130 -14.28 -5.77 3.32
C SER A 130 -13.79 -7.11 3.87
N ARG A 131 -14.05 -8.20 3.14
CA ARG A 131 -13.56 -9.54 3.50
C ARG A 131 -12.05 -9.65 3.39
N ILE A 132 -11.43 -9.02 2.39
CA ILE A 132 -9.96 -8.98 2.27
C ILE A 132 -9.39 -8.27 3.49
N LEU A 133 -9.86 -7.06 3.78
CA LEU A 133 -9.36 -6.24 4.88
C LEU A 133 -9.54 -6.92 6.25
N GLY A 134 -10.69 -7.58 6.47
CA GLY A 134 -10.94 -8.34 7.70
C GLY A 134 -10.07 -9.60 7.88
N ASN A 135 -9.36 -10.04 6.84
CA ASN A 135 -8.43 -11.17 6.89
C ASN A 135 -6.95 -10.73 6.94
N LEU A 136 -6.67 -9.42 6.88
CA LEU A 136 -5.31 -8.90 6.98
C LEU A 136 -4.92 -8.69 8.44
N SER A 137 -3.64 -8.96 8.74
CA SER A 137 -2.97 -8.42 9.92
C SER A 137 -2.39 -7.03 9.64
N GLY A 138 -1.98 -6.31 10.69
CA GLY A 138 -1.26 -5.03 10.54
C GLY A 138 0.04 -5.19 9.73
N LEU A 139 0.73 -6.32 9.91
CA LEU A 139 1.95 -6.64 9.13
C LEU A 139 1.64 -6.88 7.65
N ASP A 140 0.54 -7.57 7.33
CA ASP A 140 0.11 -7.77 5.94
C ASP A 140 -0.16 -6.43 5.25
N ALA A 141 -0.88 -5.52 5.94
CA ALA A 141 -1.13 -4.17 5.45
C ALA A 141 0.16 -3.36 5.27
N ALA A 142 1.11 -3.48 6.21
CA ALA A 142 2.41 -2.81 6.11
C ALA A 142 3.22 -3.29 4.90
N ILE A 143 3.23 -4.61 4.63
CA ILE A 143 3.86 -5.20 3.44
C ILE A 143 3.22 -4.68 2.16
N LEU A 144 1.89 -4.72 2.06
CA LEU A 144 1.18 -4.24 0.86
C LEU A 144 1.47 -2.76 0.58
N LYS A 145 1.44 -1.91 1.62
CA LYS A 145 1.80 -0.49 1.49
C LYS A 145 3.25 -0.30 1.08
N TYR A 146 4.19 -1.06 1.66
CA TYR A 146 5.60 -0.99 1.28
C TYR A 146 5.82 -1.31 -0.20
N ILE A 147 5.23 -2.39 -0.70
CA ILE A 147 5.36 -2.77 -2.12
C ILE A 147 4.77 -1.66 -3.01
N ASN A 148 3.59 -1.12 -2.64
CA ASN A 148 2.96 -0.04 -3.39
C ASN A 148 3.81 1.24 -3.44
N ASP A 149 4.32 1.67 -2.29
CA ASP A 149 5.14 2.88 -2.17
C ASP A 149 6.45 2.72 -2.94
N TYR A 150 7.05 1.52 -2.88
CA TYR A 150 8.22 1.17 -3.68
C TYR A 150 7.94 1.27 -5.17
N THR A 151 6.85 0.67 -5.67
CA THR A 151 6.47 0.74 -7.09
C THR A 151 6.29 2.19 -7.54
N ARG A 152 5.55 3.01 -6.78
CA ARG A 152 5.36 4.44 -7.08
C ARG A 152 6.68 5.21 -7.13
N LYS A 153 7.56 5.01 -6.15
CA LYS A 153 8.86 5.69 -6.12
C LYS A 153 9.78 5.24 -7.24
N ASN A 154 9.72 3.97 -7.63
CA ASN A 154 10.46 3.47 -8.77
C ASN A 154 9.95 4.06 -10.10
N ASP A 155 8.63 4.24 -10.24
CA ASP A 155 8.04 4.89 -11.41
C ASP A 155 8.45 6.38 -11.50
N ASP A 156 8.46 7.08 -10.37
CA ASP A 156 8.93 8.47 -10.26
C ASP A 156 10.42 8.59 -10.64
N LEU A 157 11.25 7.66 -10.16
CA LEU A 157 12.67 7.57 -10.53
C LEU A 157 12.82 7.37 -12.04
N ALA A 158 12.10 6.41 -12.61
CA ALA A 158 12.14 6.13 -14.05
C ALA A 158 11.64 7.31 -14.89
N ALA A 159 10.67 8.09 -14.41
CA ALA A 159 10.22 9.32 -15.05
C ALA A 159 11.32 10.40 -15.01
N THR A 160 11.94 10.60 -13.85
CA THR A 160 13.03 11.57 -13.65
C THR A 160 14.24 11.24 -14.53
N GLN A 161 14.63 9.97 -14.59
CA GLN A 161 15.72 9.51 -15.46
C GLN A 161 15.40 9.75 -16.95
N ARG A 162 14.18 9.49 -17.39
CA ARG A 162 13.73 9.81 -18.75
C ARG A 162 13.83 11.30 -19.05
N GLU A 163 13.45 12.16 -18.11
CA GLU A 163 13.58 13.61 -18.26
C GLU A 163 15.05 14.06 -18.40
N ILE A 164 15.93 13.53 -17.56
CA ILE A 164 17.38 13.81 -17.63
C ILE A 164 17.95 13.39 -18.99
N LEU A 165 17.60 12.19 -19.46
CA LEU A 165 18.05 11.69 -20.76
C LEU A 165 17.51 12.52 -21.93
N ASN A 166 16.26 12.97 -21.86
CA ASN A 166 15.67 13.84 -22.87
C ASN A 166 16.39 15.20 -22.92
N LYS A 167 16.71 15.80 -21.77
CA LYS A 167 17.51 17.04 -21.68
C LYS A 167 18.91 16.86 -22.29
N ALA A 168 19.56 15.72 -22.00
CA ALA A 168 20.86 15.41 -22.60
C ALA A 168 20.80 15.29 -24.13
N GLN A 169 19.68 14.82 -24.68
CA GLN A 169 19.49 14.73 -26.13
C GLN A 169 19.23 16.10 -26.79
N THR A 170 18.51 17.00 -26.11
CA THR A 170 18.25 18.36 -26.62
C THR A 170 19.49 19.25 -26.51
N ASP A 171 20.30 19.08 -25.46
CA ASP A 171 21.46 19.90 -25.15
C ASP A 171 22.77 19.41 -25.80
N ARG A 172 22.72 18.68 -26.91
CA ARG A 172 23.89 18.12 -27.66
C ARG A 172 24.99 19.13 -28.03
N GLN A 173 24.81 20.44 -27.79
CA GLN A 173 25.84 21.48 -27.92
C GLN A 173 26.65 21.76 -26.63
N SER A 174 26.23 21.26 -25.46
CA SER A 174 26.92 21.44 -24.19
C SER A 174 27.85 20.25 -23.90
N LYS A 175 29.15 20.50 -23.70
CA LYS A 175 30.23 19.52 -23.43
C LYS A 175 30.14 18.79 -22.07
N SER A 176 28.94 18.58 -21.54
CA SER A 176 28.72 18.19 -20.14
C SER A 176 28.16 16.76 -19.96
N ASP A 177 28.57 15.81 -20.79
CA ASP A 177 28.18 14.38 -20.65
C ASP A 177 28.50 13.79 -19.26
N LYS A 178 29.53 14.31 -18.58
CA LYS A 178 29.91 13.89 -17.22
C LYS A 178 28.89 14.30 -16.16
N SER A 179 28.11 15.36 -16.38
CA SER A 179 27.12 15.85 -15.41
C SER A 179 25.87 14.98 -15.38
N PHE A 180 25.39 14.49 -16.53
CA PHE A 180 24.17 13.67 -16.58
C PHE A 180 24.34 12.31 -15.91
N HIS A 181 25.49 11.66 -16.12
CA HIS A 181 25.79 10.41 -15.45
C HIS A 181 25.91 10.58 -13.93
N GLN A 182 26.38 11.73 -13.44
CA GLN A 182 26.40 12.04 -12.01
C GLN A 182 24.97 12.22 -11.47
N MET A 183 24.10 12.95 -12.17
CA MET A 183 22.70 13.13 -11.76
C MET A 183 21.92 11.81 -11.67
N ILE A 184 22.11 10.90 -12.64
CA ILE A 184 21.47 9.57 -12.59
C ILE A 184 22.00 8.75 -11.41
N ASP A 185 23.31 8.78 -11.18
CA ASP A 185 23.95 8.05 -10.08
C ASP A 185 23.51 8.58 -8.70
N GLU A 186 23.37 9.90 -8.56
CA GLU A 186 22.86 10.56 -7.36
C GLU A 186 21.39 10.19 -7.10
N ASN A 187 20.54 10.19 -8.14
CA ASN A 187 19.15 9.77 -8.03
C ASN A 187 19.02 8.29 -7.64
N ASP A 188 19.80 7.42 -8.27
CA ASP A 188 19.83 5.99 -7.94
C ASP A 188 20.27 5.78 -6.50
N LYS A 189 21.32 6.46 -6.05
CA LYS A 189 21.81 6.38 -4.68
C LYS A 189 20.76 6.84 -3.67
N SER A 190 20.12 7.98 -3.93
CA SER A 190 19.05 8.50 -3.08
C SER A 190 17.87 7.52 -2.99
N PHE A 191 17.49 6.89 -4.11
CA PHE A 191 16.46 5.87 -4.12
C PHE A 191 16.87 4.61 -3.33
N SER A 192 18.11 4.12 -3.49
CA SER A 192 18.62 2.99 -2.72
C SER A 192 18.62 3.26 -1.21
N GLU A 193 19.06 4.46 -0.80
CA GLU A 193 19.05 4.89 0.60
C GLU A 193 17.63 4.99 1.15
N TRP A 194 16.70 5.57 0.38
CA TRP A 194 15.29 5.62 0.73
C TRP A 194 14.71 4.21 0.93
N ALA A 195 14.93 3.29 -0.03
CA ALA A 195 14.39 1.94 0.04
C ALA A 195 14.89 1.15 1.26
N ALA A 196 16.18 1.32 1.62
CA ALA A 196 16.77 0.71 2.81
C ALA A 196 16.18 1.30 4.11
N ASN A 197 16.04 2.61 4.18
CA ASN A 197 15.46 3.29 5.35
C ASN A 197 13.98 2.94 5.54
N GLU A 198 13.22 2.85 4.45
CA GLU A 198 11.80 2.49 4.49
C GLU A 198 11.60 1.06 4.98
N LEU A 199 12.41 0.12 4.49
CA LEU A 199 12.39 -1.27 4.97
C LEU A 199 12.73 -1.35 6.46
N GLN A 200 13.82 -0.70 6.88
CA GLN A 200 14.27 -0.75 8.27
C GLN A 200 13.23 -0.11 9.22
N SER A 201 12.68 1.04 8.87
CA SER A 201 11.72 1.75 9.73
C SER A 201 10.40 1.02 9.90
N ARG A 202 9.90 0.34 8.86
CA ARG A 202 8.63 -0.39 8.93
C ARG A 202 8.76 -1.78 9.54
N PHE A 203 9.89 -2.46 9.32
CA PHE A 203 9.99 -3.89 9.59
C PHE A 203 10.99 -4.29 10.69
N ASN A 204 11.71 -3.35 11.30
CA ASN A 204 12.68 -3.66 12.38
C ASN A 204 12.09 -4.39 13.60
N ALA A 205 10.79 -4.22 13.87
CA ALA A 205 10.11 -4.80 15.01
C ALA A 205 9.60 -6.23 14.76
N PHE A 206 9.71 -6.73 13.52
CA PHE A 206 9.20 -8.04 13.14
C PHE A 206 10.34 -9.00 12.87
N SER A 207 10.18 -10.26 13.29
CA SER A 207 11.13 -11.31 12.95
C SER A 207 10.94 -11.76 11.49
N GLU A 208 11.96 -12.41 10.94
CA GLU A 208 11.90 -12.98 9.58
C GLU A 208 10.78 -14.01 9.45
N GLU A 209 10.47 -14.76 10.52
CA GLU A 209 9.33 -15.68 10.56
C GLU A 209 8.00 -14.96 10.39
N ASN A 210 7.78 -13.87 11.13
CA ASN A 210 6.55 -13.10 11.06
C ASN A 210 6.33 -12.55 9.65
N ILE A 211 7.38 -12.00 9.04
CA ILE A 211 7.36 -11.49 7.67
C ILE A 211 7.05 -12.63 6.69
N SER A 212 7.72 -13.77 6.82
CA SER A 212 7.48 -14.95 5.97
C SER A 212 6.03 -15.46 6.05
N TYR A 213 5.45 -15.53 7.25
CA TYR A 213 4.06 -15.92 7.43
C TYR A 213 3.09 -14.94 6.77
N SER A 214 3.33 -13.63 6.92
CA SER A 214 2.54 -12.59 6.26
C SER A 214 2.63 -12.66 4.74
N ILE A 215 3.82 -12.86 4.17
CA ILE A 215 3.99 -13.06 2.72
C ILE A 215 3.20 -14.30 2.27
N SER A 216 3.29 -15.41 3.01
CA SER A 216 2.53 -16.62 2.70
C SER A 216 1.02 -16.40 2.74
N ASN A 217 0.52 -15.59 3.68
CA ASN A 217 -0.88 -15.20 3.75
C ASN A 217 -1.29 -14.36 2.53
N LEU A 218 -0.50 -13.32 2.20
CA LEU A 218 -0.75 -12.43 1.06
C LEU A 218 -0.72 -13.16 -0.29
N LEU A 219 0.20 -14.13 -0.46
CA LEU A 219 0.24 -15.01 -1.63
C LEU A 219 -1.03 -15.87 -1.72
N ARG A 220 -1.48 -16.46 -0.60
CA ARG A 220 -2.71 -17.27 -0.55
C ARG A 220 -3.95 -16.45 -0.88
N MET A 221 -3.99 -15.20 -0.45
CA MET A 221 -5.07 -14.26 -0.77
C MET A 221 -5.00 -13.73 -2.21
N GLY A 222 -3.92 -14.02 -2.95
CA GLY A 222 -3.72 -13.52 -4.32
C GLY A 222 -3.47 -12.02 -4.39
N LEU A 223 -2.97 -11.41 -3.31
CA LEU A 223 -2.69 -9.98 -3.26
C LEU A 223 -1.28 -9.63 -3.76
N ILE A 224 -0.36 -10.57 -3.61
CA ILE A 224 1.00 -10.45 -4.17
C ILE A 224 1.32 -11.66 -5.01
N TYR A 225 2.27 -11.52 -5.92
CA TYR A 225 2.81 -12.61 -6.72
C TYR A 225 4.32 -12.41 -6.92
N PRO A 226 5.11 -13.49 -7.09
CA PRO A 226 6.50 -13.35 -7.48
C PRO A 226 6.54 -12.65 -8.85
N PRO A 227 7.48 -11.71 -9.09
CA PRO A 227 7.51 -10.95 -10.34
C PRO A 227 7.51 -11.89 -11.55
N GLU A 228 6.63 -11.61 -12.51
CA GLU A 228 6.61 -12.36 -13.76
C GLU A 228 7.85 -12.01 -14.58
N TYR A 229 8.73 -12.99 -14.77
CA TYR A 229 9.85 -12.85 -15.69
C TYR A 229 9.34 -13.01 -17.12
N THR A 230 9.07 -11.88 -17.77
CA THR A 230 8.86 -11.88 -19.23
C THR A 230 10.15 -12.36 -19.89
N ILE A 231 10.10 -13.50 -20.56
CA ILE A 231 11.22 -13.98 -21.38
C ILE A 231 11.43 -12.93 -22.47
N PRO A 232 12.58 -12.24 -22.51
CA PRO A 232 12.80 -11.26 -23.57
C PRO A 232 12.83 -11.98 -24.92
N GLU A 233 12.07 -11.49 -25.90
CA GLU A 233 11.91 -12.12 -27.23
C GLU A 233 13.26 -12.30 -27.98
N ASN A 234 14.29 -11.57 -27.56
CA ASN A 234 15.64 -11.64 -28.14
C ASN A 234 16.68 -11.81 -27.03
N LEU A 235 16.91 -13.05 -26.60
CA LEU A 235 17.91 -13.40 -25.58
C LEU A 235 19.35 -13.21 -26.08
N ILE A 236 19.57 -13.37 -27.38
CA ILE A 236 20.85 -13.14 -28.05
C ILE A 236 20.60 -12.17 -29.21
N GLN A 237 21.34 -11.06 -29.23
CA GLN A 237 21.33 -10.15 -30.37
C GLN A 237 22.60 -10.35 -31.17
N VAL A 238 22.48 -10.63 -32.46
CA VAL A 238 23.64 -10.75 -33.36
C VAL A 238 23.78 -9.43 -34.10
N GLY A 239 24.94 -8.78 -33.95
CA GLY A 239 25.25 -7.50 -34.58
C GLY A 239 26.63 -7.50 -35.22
N ILE A 240 26.89 -6.51 -36.06
CA ILE A 240 28.23 -6.28 -36.63
C ILE A 240 28.92 -5.21 -35.79
N GLN A 241 29.99 -5.57 -35.09
CA GLN A 241 30.83 -4.62 -34.38
C GLN A 241 31.94 -4.13 -35.31
N LYS A 242 31.95 -2.83 -35.61
CA LYS A 242 33.05 -2.23 -36.38
C LYS A 242 34.29 -2.09 -35.50
N LYS A 243 35.33 -2.85 -35.80
CA LYS A 243 36.66 -2.66 -35.19
C LYS A 243 37.39 -1.49 -35.89
N PRO A 244 38.32 -0.82 -35.20
CA PRO A 244 39.07 0.33 -35.75
C PRO A 244 39.93 0.01 -36.98
N ARG A 245 40.08 -1.29 -37.34
CA ARG A 245 40.87 -1.76 -38.50
C ARG A 245 40.04 -2.10 -39.75
N ASN A 246 38.81 -1.61 -39.88
CA ASN A 246 37.90 -1.92 -41.02
C ASN A 246 37.48 -3.39 -41.14
N GLU A 247 37.73 -4.21 -40.13
CA GLU A 247 37.18 -5.57 -40.05
C GLU A 247 35.83 -5.52 -39.34
N ASN A 248 34.78 -5.89 -40.07
CA ASN A 248 33.45 -6.13 -39.52
C ASN A 248 33.46 -7.50 -38.84
N GLU A 249 33.34 -7.52 -37.53
CA GLU A 249 33.21 -8.78 -36.79
C GLU A 249 31.74 -9.01 -36.43
N LEU A 250 31.25 -10.22 -36.69
CA LEU A 250 29.94 -10.65 -36.20
C LEU A 250 30.06 -10.92 -34.69
N VAL A 251 29.36 -10.15 -33.88
CA VAL A 251 29.37 -10.29 -32.42
C VAL A 251 27.97 -10.67 -31.95
N ALA A 252 27.90 -11.78 -31.21
CA ALA A 252 26.70 -12.17 -30.49
C ALA A 252 26.70 -11.51 -29.10
N ASP A 253 25.77 -10.60 -28.86
CA ASP A 253 25.47 -10.05 -27.54
C ASP A 253 24.50 -10.99 -26.81
N ASP A 254 25.04 -11.76 -25.86
CA ASP A 254 24.32 -12.72 -25.02
C ASP A 254 23.91 -12.14 -23.65
N ARG A 255 24.00 -10.82 -23.46
CA ARG A 255 23.76 -10.19 -22.14
C ARG A 255 22.35 -10.42 -21.63
N ARG A 256 21.35 -10.36 -22.52
CA ARG A 256 19.95 -10.62 -22.17
C ARG A 256 19.75 -12.07 -21.73
N LEU A 257 20.39 -13.02 -22.41
CA LEU A 257 20.40 -14.43 -22.01
C LEU A 257 21.02 -14.62 -20.63
N ARG A 258 22.18 -14.02 -20.36
CA ARG A 258 22.84 -14.15 -19.04
C ARG A 258 22.00 -13.54 -17.92
N ALA A 259 21.39 -12.38 -18.16
CA ALA A 259 20.48 -11.75 -17.20
C ALA A 259 19.25 -12.63 -16.93
N TYR A 260 18.65 -13.18 -17.98
CA TYR A 260 17.53 -14.11 -17.88
C TYR A 260 17.89 -15.40 -17.15
N LEU A 261 19.03 -16.03 -17.46
CA LEU A 261 19.50 -17.23 -16.78
C LEU A 261 19.82 -16.98 -15.31
N ARG A 262 20.37 -15.82 -14.96
CA ARG A 262 20.52 -15.42 -13.55
C ARG A 262 19.17 -15.27 -12.88
N ALA A 263 18.24 -14.54 -13.48
CA ALA A 263 16.89 -14.39 -12.94
C ALA A 263 16.19 -15.75 -12.75
N MET A 264 16.30 -16.67 -13.71
CA MET A 264 15.80 -18.04 -13.59
C MET A 264 16.52 -18.81 -12.48
N ASN A 265 17.83 -18.64 -12.33
CA ASN A 265 18.59 -19.29 -11.28
C ASN A 265 18.26 -18.72 -9.89
N ASP A 266 18.02 -17.41 -9.78
CA ASP A 266 17.58 -16.76 -8.56
C ASP A 266 16.14 -17.19 -8.22
N GLN A 267 15.27 -17.34 -9.23
CA GLN A 267 13.92 -17.87 -9.06
C GLN A 267 13.94 -19.36 -8.71
N ALA A 268 14.81 -20.14 -9.32
CA ALA A 268 15.04 -21.54 -8.97
C ALA A 268 15.63 -21.64 -7.57
N GLY A 269 16.53 -20.74 -7.19
CA GLY A 269 17.06 -20.57 -5.85
C GLY A 269 15.95 -20.27 -4.85
N ALA A 270 15.07 -19.30 -5.13
CA ALA A 270 13.89 -18.97 -4.32
C ALA A 270 12.88 -20.12 -4.26
N ALA A 271 12.72 -20.88 -5.35
CA ALA A 271 11.85 -22.06 -5.42
C ALA A 271 12.48 -23.27 -4.72
N ILE A 272 13.80 -23.39 -4.68
CA ILE A 272 14.55 -24.37 -3.90
C ILE A 272 14.57 -23.94 -2.42
N GLU A 273 14.58 -22.64 -2.15
CA GLU A 273 14.23 -22.03 -0.88
C GLU A 273 12.75 -22.22 -0.53
N LYS A 274 11.87 -22.82 -1.37
CA LYS A 274 10.66 -23.47 -0.82
C LYS A 274 11.01 -24.63 0.12
N LYS A 275 12.25 -25.13 0.12
CA LYS A 275 12.81 -25.98 1.19
C LYS A 275 13.47 -25.17 2.31
N SER A 276 13.76 -23.88 2.10
CA SER A 276 13.96 -22.93 3.20
C SER A 276 12.58 -22.68 3.82
N THR A 277 12.53 -22.59 5.14
CA THR A 277 11.28 -22.38 5.86
C THR A 277 10.76 -20.95 5.72
N LEU A 278 11.58 -20.00 5.26
CA LEU A 278 11.30 -18.57 5.34
C LEU A 278 11.36 -17.85 3.98
N GLN A 279 10.29 -17.11 3.67
CA GLN A 279 10.19 -16.22 2.52
C GLN A 279 10.76 -14.85 2.88
N SER A 280 11.69 -14.34 2.06
CA SER A 280 12.21 -12.97 2.20
C SER A 280 11.28 -11.95 1.54
N LEU A 281 11.04 -10.81 2.19
CA LEU A 281 10.28 -9.69 1.63
C LEU A 281 11.03 -8.98 0.50
N VAL A 282 12.35 -8.99 0.55
CA VAL A 282 13.20 -8.23 -0.37
C VAL A 282 14.25 -9.09 -1.03
N THR A 283 14.68 -8.65 -2.21
CA THR A 283 15.83 -9.18 -2.94
C THR A 283 16.82 -8.06 -3.22
N ILE A 284 18.11 -8.40 -3.26
CA ILE A 284 19.17 -7.46 -3.59
C ILE A 284 19.38 -7.51 -5.09
N VAL A 285 18.96 -6.45 -5.79
CA VAL A 285 19.29 -6.30 -7.21
C VAL A 285 20.74 -5.85 -7.30
N ARG A 286 21.57 -6.72 -7.87
CA ARG A 286 22.91 -6.31 -8.26
C ARG A 286 22.81 -5.54 -9.57
N PRO A 287 23.60 -4.46 -9.73
CA PRO A 287 23.65 -3.70 -10.97
C PRO A 287 23.98 -4.64 -12.14
N ASN A 288 22.99 -4.89 -13.01
CA ASN A 288 23.20 -5.66 -14.23
C ASN A 288 23.68 -4.69 -15.32
N TRP A 289 24.93 -4.89 -15.74
CA TRP A 289 25.49 -4.25 -16.92
C TRP A 289 24.73 -4.70 -18.18
N PRO A 290 24.28 -3.83 -19.11
CA PRO A 290 24.40 -2.38 -19.17
C PRO A 290 23.02 -1.74 -19.33
N MET A 291 22.34 -1.37 -18.24
CA MET A 291 21.54 -0.14 -18.22
C MET A 291 20.87 0.05 -16.86
N ILE A 292 20.94 1.31 -16.43
CA ILE A 292 20.16 1.96 -15.37
C ILE A 292 20.81 1.90 -13.98
N GLN A 293 20.81 0.81 -13.23
CA GLN A 293 21.28 0.87 -11.83
C GLN A 293 22.78 0.60 -11.69
N ARG A 294 23.52 1.53 -11.06
CA ARG A 294 24.94 1.36 -10.69
C ARG A 294 25.14 0.86 -9.26
N ASN A 295 24.18 1.14 -8.38
CA ASN A 295 24.21 0.76 -6.98
C ASN A 295 23.33 -0.45 -6.73
N SER A 296 23.77 -1.33 -5.83
CA SER A 296 22.92 -2.42 -5.36
C SER A 296 21.70 -1.82 -4.65
N THR A 297 20.51 -2.19 -5.10
CA THR A 297 19.26 -1.68 -4.52
C THR A 297 18.47 -2.83 -3.95
N ILE A 298 17.96 -2.62 -2.74
CA ILE A 298 16.99 -3.51 -2.12
C ILE A 298 15.65 -3.25 -2.80
N GLN A 299 15.02 -4.30 -3.33
CA GLN A 299 13.69 -4.21 -3.92
C GLN A 299 12.76 -5.27 -3.33
N PRO A 300 11.44 -5.06 -3.34
CA PRO A 300 10.48 -6.10 -3.01
C PRO A 300 10.69 -7.34 -3.87
N ALA A 301 10.67 -8.52 -3.24
CA ALA A 301 10.73 -9.81 -3.92
C ALA A 301 9.40 -10.19 -4.61
N TYR A 302 8.36 -9.37 -4.44
CA TYR A 302 7.01 -9.61 -4.94
C TYR A 302 6.42 -8.35 -5.58
N SER A 303 5.42 -8.54 -6.42
CA SER A 303 4.63 -7.48 -7.05
C SER A 303 3.18 -7.55 -6.59
N LEU A 304 2.49 -6.40 -6.58
CA LEU A 304 1.07 -6.32 -6.24
C LEU A 304 0.21 -6.83 -7.40
N SER A 305 -0.75 -7.71 -7.10
CA SER A 305 -1.75 -8.11 -8.09
C SER A 305 -2.66 -6.94 -8.47
N GLY A 306 -3.31 -7.03 -9.64
CA GLY A 306 -4.33 -6.05 -10.04
C GLY A 306 -5.50 -5.96 -9.04
N LEU A 307 -5.77 -7.03 -8.28
CA LEU A 307 -6.71 -7.01 -7.17
C LEU A 307 -6.17 -6.15 -6.01
N ALA A 308 -4.92 -6.36 -5.60
CA ALA A 308 -4.30 -5.62 -4.50
C ALA A 308 -4.15 -4.13 -4.81
N ILE A 309 -3.81 -3.76 -6.04
CA ILE A 309 -3.72 -2.34 -6.45
C ILE A 309 -5.07 -1.66 -6.30
N ARG A 310 -6.15 -2.27 -6.80
CA ARG A 310 -7.52 -1.72 -6.66
C ARG A 310 -7.97 -1.67 -5.21
N PHE A 311 -7.63 -2.71 -4.43
CA PHE A 311 -7.91 -2.78 -3.00
C PHE A 311 -7.21 -1.65 -2.23
N LEU A 312 -5.90 -1.46 -2.42
CA LEU A 312 -5.15 -0.39 -1.77
C LEU A 312 -5.67 0.98 -2.18
N LEU A 313 -6.06 1.16 -3.45
CA LEU A 313 -6.64 2.41 -3.93
C LEU A 313 -7.99 2.70 -3.23
N ALA A 314 -8.82 1.68 -3.01
CA ALA A 314 -10.05 1.82 -2.25
C ALA A 314 -9.82 2.10 -0.76
N CYS A 315 -8.71 1.62 -0.19
CA CYS A 315 -8.31 1.83 1.20
C CYS A 315 -7.35 3.02 1.41
N SER A 316 -7.16 3.87 0.39
CA SER A 316 -6.32 5.08 0.49
C SER A 316 -7.19 6.32 0.66
N PRO A 317 -6.76 7.31 1.46
CA PRO A 317 -7.45 8.60 1.58
C PRO A 317 -7.46 9.37 0.26
#